data_AF-A0A765X9V7-F1
#
_entry.id   AF-A0A765X9V7-F1
#
_cell.length_a   1.000
_cell.length_b   1.000
_cell.length_c   1.000
_cell.angle_alpha   90.00
_cell.angle_beta   90.00
_cell.angle_gamma   90.00
#
_symmetry.space_group_name_H-M   'P 1'
#
loop_
_entity.id
_entity.type
_entity.pdbx_description
1 polymer ?
#
loop_
_entity_poly.entity_id
_entity_poly.type
_entity_poly.pdbx_seq_one_letter_code
_entity_poly.pdbx_strand_id
1 'polypeptide(L)'
;MAEHKEEDGKTQDQLVIGGSESDGSYTGMYALLVAEQDESIGYRPRILAAPGLDTEAVTKSLCVIAGKLRAFVYASCHGCNTMAEAIAYREKFNERELMLLWPDFIAYNPKSGENEVFPAPAYACGLRAYIDHEQGWHKSLSNVPVKNVLGMSRHVFWSLQAEDSDANSLNNKEITTIIRRNGFRFWGNRTPETNAYIFEVYTRTAQVLADTVAEAQFETIDSPLTPANVKDVISAMRAKLDSLVTAGKLIGASCWYDIVDNSTTELRQGRVRIRYKYTPVPPLEDMELYQAFTDEFFGPAFAVLGGA
;
A
#
# COMPACT_ATOMS: atom_id res chain seq x y z
N MET A 1 5.69 4.73 27.60
CA MET A 1 6.74 5.75 27.38
C MET A 1 8.06 5.07 27.68
N ALA A 2 8.70 4.46 26.68
CA ALA A 2 10.02 3.84 26.89
C ALA A 2 11.05 4.98 27.03
N GLU A 3 11.84 4.91 28.09
CA GLU A 3 12.83 5.91 28.46
C GLU A 3 13.87 6.12 27.34
N HIS A 4 14.14 7.39 27.06
CA HIS A 4 15.26 7.88 26.26
C HIS A 4 16.56 7.28 26.83
N LYS A 5 17.13 6.26 26.18
CA LYS A 5 18.52 5.87 26.43
C LYS A 5 19.39 6.57 25.39
N GLU A 6 20.02 7.66 25.82
CA GLU A 6 21.18 8.24 25.16
C GLU A 6 22.36 7.26 25.29
N GLU A 7 22.48 6.32 24.36
CA GLU A 7 23.80 5.78 24.03
C GLU A 7 24.32 6.62 22.83
N ASP A 8 25.50 7.23 22.99
CA ASP A 8 26.20 8.09 22.02
C ASP A 8 25.65 9.50 21.72
N GLY A 9 24.65 10.01 22.46
CA GLY A 9 24.13 11.38 22.26
C GLY A 9 23.36 11.60 20.96
N LYS A 10 23.01 10.52 20.25
CA LYS A 10 22.08 10.53 19.11
C LYS A 10 20.63 10.57 19.63
N THR A 11 19.76 11.33 18.96
CA THR A 11 18.31 11.33 19.26
C THR A 11 17.66 10.03 18.78
N GLN A 12 16.45 9.73 19.28
CA GLN A 12 15.69 8.55 18.86
C GLN A 12 15.46 8.52 17.34
N ASP A 13 15.09 9.65 16.74
CA ASP A 13 14.89 9.76 15.29
C ASP A 13 16.18 9.50 14.52
N GLN A 14 17.34 9.98 15.01
CA GLN A 14 18.64 9.69 14.40
C GLN A 14 18.96 8.20 14.42
N LEU A 15 18.65 7.51 15.52
CA LEU A 15 18.87 6.06 15.63
C LEU A 15 17.95 5.26 14.70
N VAL A 16 16.68 5.67 14.57
CA VAL A 16 15.69 4.99 13.71
C VAL A 16 16.00 5.23 12.23
N ILE A 17 16.37 6.45 11.86
CA ILE A 17 16.77 6.78 10.48
C ILE A 17 18.09 6.05 10.15
N GLY A 18 19.08 6.11 11.03
CA GLY A 18 20.37 5.47 10.82
C GLY A 18 21.08 5.95 9.56
N GLY A 19 21.93 5.09 9.00
CA GLY A 19 22.71 5.40 7.80
C GLY A 19 23.68 4.29 7.44
N SER A 20 24.65 4.65 6.59
CA SER A 20 25.84 3.84 6.35
C SER A 20 26.98 4.35 7.22
N GLU A 21 27.56 3.45 8.01
CA GLU A 21 28.67 3.75 8.90
C GLU A 21 30.02 3.56 8.18
N SER A 22 31.09 4.07 8.77
CA SER A 22 32.43 4.04 8.17
C SER A 22 33.03 2.64 8.05
N ASP A 23 32.55 1.69 8.85
CA ASP A 23 32.90 0.27 8.80
C ASP A 23 32.11 -0.50 7.72
N GLY A 24 31.21 0.17 7.00
CA GLY A 24 30.37 -0.41 5.96
C GLY A 24 29.08 -1.03 6.48
N SER A 25 28.82 -0.99 7.79
CA SER A 25 27.54 -1.43 8.34
C SER A 25 26.41 -0.45 8.02
N TYR A 26 25.19 -0.99 7.93
CA TYR A 26 23.97 -0.19 7.76
C TYR A 26 23.16 -0.23 9.06
N THR A 27 22.75 0.95 9.54
CA THR A 27 22.02 1.12 10.81
C THR A 27 20.61 1.64 10.58
N GLY A 28 19.73 1.48 11.58
CA GLY A 28 18.34 1.96 11.50
C GLY A 28 17.60 1.40 10.27
N MET A 29 16.81 2.23 9.61
CA MET A 29 16.06 1.83 8.40
C MET A 29 16.95 1.57 7.18
N TYR A 30 18.21 2.01 7.16
CA TYR A 30 19.13 1.67 6.07
C TYR A 30 19.48 0.17 6.06
N ALA A 31 19.41 -0.51 7.21
CA ALA A 31 19.58 -1.97 7.28
C ALA A 31 18.54 -2.73 6.44
N LEU A 32 17.35 -2.14 6.22
CA LEU A 32 16.32 -2.73 5.37
C LEU A 32 16.76 -2.84 3.89
N LEU A 33 17.70 -2.01 3.44
CA LEU A 33 18.22 -2.02 2.07
C LEU A 33 19.05 -3.26 1.75
N VAL A 34 19.66 -3.87 2.77
CA VAL A 34 20.58 -5.02 2.62
C VAL A 34 19.97 -6.33 3.10
N ALA A 35 18.74 -6.30 3.63
CA ALA A 35 18.07 -7.46 4.21
C ALA A 35 17.87 -8.64 3.23
N GLU A 36 17.79 -8.36 1.92
CA GLU A 36 17.70 -9.43 0.91
C GLU A 36 19.04 -10.13 0.69
N GLN A 37 20.16 -9.42 0.82
CA GLN A 37 21.52 -9.95 0.65
C GLN A 37 22.09 -10.55 1.93
N ASP A 38 21.49 -10.24 3.09
CA ASP A 38 21.86 -10.84 4.36
C ASP A 38 21.43 -12.31 4.38
N GLU A 39 22.39 -13.23 4.46
CA GLU A 39 22.14 -14.68 4.44
C GLU A 39 21.24 -15.17 5.59
N SER A 40 21.20 -14.44 6.71
CA SER A 40 20.34 -14.79 7.84
C SER A 40 18.88 -14.38 7.64
N ILE A 41 18.62 -13.46 6.69
CA ILE A 41 17.29 -12.94 6.37
C ILE A 41 16.84 -13.44 5.00
N GLY A 42 17.55 -13.07 3.92
CA GLY A 42 17.29 -13.55 2.55
C GLY A 42 15.99 -13.05 1.91
N TYR A 43 15.36 -12.01 2.48
CA TYR A 43 14.08 -11.48 1.99
C TYR A 43 14.10 -9.96 1.88
N ARG A 44 13.60 -9.43 0.77
CA ARG A 44 13.39 -7.99 0.61
C ARG A 44 12.11 -7.53 1.32
N PRO A 45 12.17 -6.59 2.29
CA PRO A 45 10.99 -6.04 2.94
C PRO A 45 10.09 -5.28 1.95
N ARG A 46 8.79 -5.60 1.91
CA ARG A 46 7.80 -4.95 1.03
C ARG A 46 6.77 -4.11 1.77
N ILE A 47 6.66 -4.30 3.08
CA ILE A 47 5.71 -3.64 3.95
C ILE A 47 6.52 -3.04 5.10
N LEU A 48 6.55 -1.72 5.20
CA LEU A 48 7.38 -0.99 6.14
C LEU A 48 6.52 -0.20 7.12
N ALA A 49 6.97 -0.10 8.36
CA ALA A 49 6.45 0.82 9.36
C ALA A 49 7.51 0.99 10.46
N ALA A 50 7.40 2.08 11.23
CA ALA A 50 8.15 2.29 12.46
C ALA A 50 7.18 2.58 13.61
N PRO A 51 6.35 1.61 14.05
CA PRO A 51 5.19 1.90 14.89
C PRO A 51 5.58 2.55 16.23
N GLY A 52 5.10 3.76 16.50
CA GLY A 52 5.40 4.53 17.70
C GLY A 52 6.74 5.29 17.66
N LEU A 53 7.46 5.19 16.54
CA LEU A 53 8.71 5.90 16.24
C LEU A 53 8.61 6.66 14.91
N ASP A 54 7.44 6.69 14.30
CA ASP A 54 7.10 7.18 12.98
C ASP A 54 6.85 8.69 12.99
N THR A 55 7.79 9.46 13.55
CA THR A 55 7.77 10.93 13.48
C THR A 55 7.72 11.40 12.03
N GLU A 56 7.46 12.70 11.81
CA GLU A 56 7.46 13.26 10.45
C GLU A 56 8.78 13.00 9.71
N ALA A 57 9.91 13.21 10.40
CA ALA A 57 11.25 12.99 9.84
C ALA A 57 11.48 11.50 9.52
N VAL A 58 11.13 10.60 10.45
CA VAL A 58 11.26 9.16 10.25
C VAL A 58 10.38 8.69 9.10
N THR A 59 9.12 9.12 9.03
CA THR A 59 8.18 8.72 7.98
C THR A 59 8.66 9.16 6.61
N LYS A 60 9.13 10.42 6.46
CA LYS A 60 9.71 10.89 5.19
C LYS A 60 10.93 10.09 4.78
N SER A 61 11.85 9.81 5.70
CA SER A 61 13.02 8.97 5.42
C SER A 61 12.60 7.54 5.03
N LEU A 62 11.60 6.98 5.70
CA LEU A 62 11.11 5.63 5.41
C LEU A 62 10.46 5.55 4.02
N CYS A 63 9.76 6.60 3.56
CA CYS A 63 9.26 6.68 2.19
C CYS A 63 10.38 6.67 1.13
N VAL A 64 11.53 7.30 1.41
CA VAL A 64 12.71 7.24 0.52
C VAL A 64 13.25 5.81 0.44
N ILE A 65 13.36 5.11 1.57
CA ILE A 65 13.75 3.70 1.62
C ILE A 65 12.73 2.83 0.88
N ALA A 66 11.44 3.09 1.06
CA ALA A 66 10.36 2.39 0.38
C ALA A 66 10.44 2.53 -1.14
N GLY A 67 10.75 3.72 -1.66
CA GLY A 67 10.98 3.94 -3.09
C GLY A 67 12.13 3.10 -3.65
N LYS A 68 13.24 2.97 -2.90
CA LYS A 68 14.39 2.12 -3.29
C LYS A 68 14.03 0.63 -3.25
N LEU A 69 13.31 0.21 -2.23
CA LEU A 69 12.91 -1.19 -2.03
C LEU A 69 11.70 -1.60 -2.84
N ARG A 70 11.00 -0.66 -3.51
CA ARG A 70 9.66 -0.88 -4.07
C ARG A 70 8.73 -1.49 -3.01
N ALA A 71 8.70 -0.84 -1.86
CA ALA A 71 7.91 -1.22 -0.69
C ALA A 71 6.85 -0.14 -0.39
N PHE A 72 5.96 -0.44 0.56
CA PHE A 72 4.89 0.47 0.97
C PHE A 72 4.93 0.73 2.47
N VAL A 73 4.73 1.98 2.88
CA VAL A 73 4.83 2.48 4.25
C VAL A 73 3.44 2.67 4.85
N TYR A 74 3.25 2.14 6.06
CA TYR A 74 2.16 2.55 6.95
C TYR A 74 2.74 3.38 8.08
N ALA A 75 2.17 4.56 8.31
CA ALA A 75 2.55 5.45 9.40
C ALA A 75 1.31 6.07 10.04
N SER A 76 1.43 6.41 11.31
CA SER A 76 0.42 7.14 12.06
C SER A 76 0.49 8.63 11.71
N CYS A 77 -0.61 9.35 11.93
CA CYS A 77 -0.54 10.79 12.11
C CYS A 77 0.11 11.08 13.48
N HIS A 78 1.45 11.00 13.53
CA HIS A 78 2.19 10.96 14.78
C HIS A 78 1.91 12.18 15.67
N GLY A 79 1.51 11.91 16.92
CA GLY A 79 1.28 12.94 17.93
C GLY A 79 -0.04 13.70 17.78
N CYS A 80 -0.87 13.36 16.78
CA CYS A 80 -2.17 13.97 16.57
C CYS A 80 -3.22 13.39 17.54
N ASN A 81 -3.80 14.26 18.37
CA ASN A 81 -4.87 13.92 19.30
C ASN A 81 -6.26 14.19 18.71
N THR A 82 -6.36 15.04 17.69
CA THR A 82 -7.62 15.43 17.05
C THR A 82 -7.59 15.19 15.54
N MET A 83 -8.78 15.10 14.93
CA MET A 83 -8.93 15.01 13.48
C MET A 83 -8.32 16.22 12.75
N ALA A 84 -8.49 17.43 13.30
CA ALA A 84 -7.94 18.65 12.71
C ALA A 84 -6.40 18.61 12.66
N GLU A 85 -5.76 18.14 13.74
CA GLU A 85 -4.31 17.93 13.77
C GLU A 85 -3.87 16.87 12.76
N ALA A 86 -4.61 15.77 12.63
CA ALA A 86 -4.30 14.72 11.66
C ALA A 86 -4.39 15.23 10.21
N ILE A 87 -5.43 16.02 9.89
CA ILE A 87 -5.60 16.67 8.58
C ILE A 87 -4.43 17.61 8.29
N ALA A 88 -4.07 18.49 9.23
CA ALA A 88 -2.93 19.38 9.08
C ALA A 88 -1.59 18.62 8.96
N TYR A 89 -1.45 17.50 9.68
CA TYR A 89 -0.26 16.64 9.60
C TYR A 89 -0.12 16.01 8.21
N ARG A 90 -1.24 15.55 7.61
CA ARG A 90 -1.22 14.96 6.27
C ARG A 90 -0.66 15.92 5.23
N GLU A 91 -0.94 17.22 5.32
CA GLU A 91 -0.51 18.21 4.30
C GLU A 91 1.01 18.29 4.10
N LYS A 92 1.78 17.70 5.02
CA LYS A 92 3.24 17.62 4.96
C LYS A 92 3.75 16.51 4.04
N PHE A 93 2.86 15.65 3.53
CA PHE A 93 3.19 14.47 2.75
C PHE A 93 2.55 14.52 1.36
N ASN A 94 3.27 13.98 0.37
CA ASN A 94 2.83 13.80 -1.01
C ASN A 94 3.36 12.49 -1.63
N GLU A 95 3.92 11.62 -0.79
CA GLU A 95 4.57 10.38 -1.19
C GLU A 95 3.54 9.30 -1.53
N ARG A 96 3.65 8.72 -2.72
CA ARG A 96 2.75 7.65 -3.20
C ARG A 96 2.97 6.31 -2.50
N GLU A 97 4.10 6.14 -1.82
CA GLU A 97 4.49 4.96 -1.06
C GLU A 97 3.92 4.95 0.36
N LEU A 98 3.11 5.93 0.74
CA LEU A 98 2.64 6.13 2.11
C LEU A 98 1.13 5.94 2.24
N MET A 99 0.71 5.36 3.36
CA MET A 99 -0.64 5.51 3.88
C MET A 99 -0.59 6.00 5.33
N LEU A 100 -1.27 7.13 5.59
CA LEU A 100 -1.41 7.69 6.92
C LEU A 100 -2.64 7.11 7.62
N LEU A 101 -2.45 6.75 8.89
CA LEU A 101 -3.44 6.08 9.72
C LEU A 101 -3.77 6.93 10.96
N TRP A 102 -5.07 7.11 11.22
CA TRP A 102 -5.53 7.72 12.47
C TRP A 102 -6.98 7.33 12.78
N PRO A 103 -7.34 6.95 14.02
CA PRO A 103 -6.49 6.88 15.23
C PRO A 103 -5.84 5.49 15.39
N ASP A 104 -5.47 5.13 16.63
CA ASP A 104 -4.89 3.82 17.00
C ASP A 104 -5.93 2.83 17.54
N PHE A 105 -5.53 1.57 17.70
CA PHE A 105 -6.38 0.53 18.28
C PHE A 105 -6.19 0.43 19.79
N ILE A 106 -7.22 -0.07 20.48
CA ILE A 106 -7.11 -0.58 21.86
C ILE A 106 -7.15 -2.10 21.79
N ALA A 107 -6.20 -2.78 22.44
CA ALA A 107 -6.16 -4.24 22.53
C ALA A 107 -5.64 -4.70 23.89
N TYR A 108 -5.91 -5.96 24.23
CA TYR A 108 -5.42 -6.57 25.46
C TYR A 108 -3.93 -6.93 25.32
N ASN A 109 -3.10 -6.43 26.23
CA ASN A 109 -1.68 -6.75 26.31
C ASN A 109 -1.47 -7.87 27.35
N PRO A 110 -1.12 -9.11 26.93
CA PRO A 110 -0.92 -10.21 27.87
C PRO A 110 0.31 -10.04 28.76
N LYS A 111 1.26 -9.16 28.39
CA LYS A 111 2.47 -8.90 29.19
C LYS A 111 2.19 -8.00 30.39
N SER A 112 1.35 -6.97 30.22
CA SER A 112 0.94 -6.07 31.31
C SER A 112 -0.35 -6.52 32.00
N GLY A 113 -1.19 -7.31 31.30
CA GLY A 113 -2.49 -7.73 31.79
C GLY A 113 -3.60 -6.69 31.61
N GLU A 114 -3.34 -5.62 30.84
CA GLU A 114 -4.23 -4.46 30.69
C GLU A 114 -4.64 -4.21 29.23
N ASN A 115 -5.69 -3.42 29.04
CA ASN A 115 -6.05 -2.91 27.72
C ASN A 115 -5.23 -1.65 27.43
N GLU A 116 -4.45 -1.67 26.36
CA GLU A 116 -3.52 -0.60 26.01
C GLU A 116 -3.76 -0.10 24.58
N VAL A 117 -3.22 1.08 24.29
CA VAL A 117 -3.19 1.64 22.93
C VAL A 117 -2.06 0.99 22.16
N PHE A 118 -2.38 0.47 20.97
CA PHE A 118 -1.42 -0.11 20.06
C PHE A 118 -1.42 0.63 18.72
N PRO A 119 -0.25 1.00 18.18
CA PRO A 119 -0.16 1.77 16.94
C PRO A 119 -0.86 1.09 15.77
N ALA A 120 -1.73 1.83 15.08
CA ALA A 120 -2.40 1.38 13.86
C ALA A 120 -1.43 0.87 12.77
N PRO A 121 -0.24 1.46 12.54
CA PRO A 121 0.73 0.94 11.56
C PRO A 121 1.12 -0.52 11.76
N ALA A 122 1.26 -0.98 13.01
CA ALA A 122 1.61 -2.37 13.29
C ALA A 122 0.51 -3.34 12.83
N TYR A 123 -0.76 -2.99 13.11
CA TYR A 123 -1.91 -3.75 12.64
C TYR A 123 -2.05 -3.70 11.12
N ALA A 124 -1.77 -2.55 10.51
CA ALA A 124 -1.81 -2.40 9.06
C ALA A 124 -0.77 -3.32 8.39
N CYS A 125 0.45 -3.41 8.91
CA CYS A 125 1.47 -4.33 8.39
C CYS A 125 1.02 -5.79 8.42
N GLY A 126 0.51 -6.25 9.57
CA GLY A 126 0.03 -7.62 9.73
C GLY A 126 -1.17 -7.94 8.83
N LEU A 127 -2.12 -7.01 8.76
CA LEU A 127 -3.28 -7.14 7.88
C LEU A 127 -2.88 -7.13 6.40
N ARG A 128 -1.92 -6.29 6.02
CA ARG A 128 -1.43 -6.19 4.66
C ARG A 128 -0.80 -7.50 4.19
N ALA A 129 0.05 -8.11 5.03
CA ALA A 129 0.63 -9.41 4.75
C ALA A 129 -0.45 -10.50 4.61
N TYR A 130 -1.45 -10.49 5.50
CA TYR A 130 -2.59 -11.42 5.41
C TYR A 130 -3.38 -11.26 4.10
N ILE A 131 -3.68 -10.02 3.69
CA ILE A 131 -4.41 -9.79 2.45
C ILE A 131 -3.57 -10.19 1.23
N ASP A 132 -2.27 -9.90 1.23
CA ASP A 132 -1.39 -10.31 0.13
C ASP A 132 -1.38 -11.82 -0.07
N HIS A 133 -1.42 -12.60 1.02
CA HIS A 133 -1.50 -14.06 0.98
C HIS A 133 -2.87 -14.56 0.49
N GLU A 134 -3.97 -14.07 1.10
CA GLU A 134 -5.31 -14.63 0.87
C GLU A 134 -6.00 -14.12 -0.39
N GLN A 135 -5.79 -12.84 -0.72
CA GLN A 135 -6.51 -12.15 -1.81
C GLN A 135 -5.55 -11.60 -2.86
N GLY A 136 -4.33 -11.23 -2.46
CA GLY A 136 -3.32 -10.62 -3.32
C GLY A 136 -3.19 -9.11 -3.14
N TRP A 137 -2.11 -8.56 -3.70
CA TRP A 137 -1.72 -7.15 -3.58
C TRP A 137 -2.75 -6.15 -4.15
N HIS A 138 -3.60 -6.60 -5.07
CA HIS A 138 -4.59 -5.78 -5.76
C HIS A 138 -5.82 -5.48 -4.88
N LYS A 139 -5.98 -6.16 -3.73
CA LYS A 139 -6.98 -5.80 -2.72
C LYS A 139 -6.39 -4.82 -1.71
N SER A 140 -7.02 -3.67 -1.52
CA SER A 140 -6.65 -2.72 -0.45
C SER A 140 -7.04 -3.24 0.94
N LEU A 141 -6.33 -2.77 1.98
CA LEU A 141 -6.66 -3.06 3.38
C LEU A 141 -8.00 -2.49 3.86
N SER A 142 -8.56 -1.50 3.15
CA SER A 142 -9.87 -0.94 3.46
C SER A 142 -10.96 -2.02 3.54
N ASN A 143 -11.80 -1.90 4.56
CA ASN A 143 -12.95 -2.74 4.85
C ASN A 143 -12.61 -4.23 5.10
N VAL A 144 -11.38 -4.57 5.47
CA VAL A 144 -11.01 -5.92 5.92
C VAL A 144 -11.06 -5.99 7.46
N PRO A 145 -11.65 -7.04 8.07
CA PRO A 145 -11.70 -7.18 9.52
C PRO A 145 -10.32 -7.24 10.17
N VAL A 146 -10.11 -6.43 11.21
CA VAL A 146 -8.94 -6.48 12.08
C VAL A 146 -9.27 -7.37 13.28
N LYS A 147 -8.41 -8.37 13.54
CA LYS A 147 -8.56 -9.31 14.65
C LYS A 147 -7.91 -8.77 15.92
N ASN A 148 -8.34 -9.27 17.08
CA ASN A 148 -7.75 -8.96 18.40
C ASN A 148 -7.78 -7.46 18.79
N VAL A 149 -8.85 -6.76 18.43
CA VAL A 149 -9.05 -5.35 18.78
C VAL A 149 -10.30 -5.21 19.65
N LEU A 150 -10.19 -4.39 20.69
CA LEU A 150 -11.24 -4.12 21.67
C LEU A 150 -11.85 -2.72 21.52
N GLY A 151 -11.10 -1.79 20.92
CA GLY A 151 -11.53 -0.40 20.80
C GLY A 151 -10.66 0.43 19.87
N MET A 152 -10.94 1.74 19.87
CA MET A 152 -10.18 2.77 19.18
C MET A 152 -9.69 3.77 20.22
N SER A 153 -8.48 4.31 20.05
CA SER A 153 -7.88 5.26 20.99
C SER A 153 -8.55 6.64 20.96
N ARG A 154 -9.26 6.94 19.87
CA ARG A 154 -10.12 8.11 19.69
C ARG A 154 -11.41 7.67 19.00
N HIS A 155 -12.51 8.35 19.30
CA HIS A 155 -13.78 8.11 18.61
C HIS A 155 -13.75 8.75 17.22
N VAL A 156 -14.29 8.03 16.25
CA VAL A 156 -14.52 8.51 14.88
C VAL A 156 -15.97 8.18 14.55
N PHE A 157 -16.79 9.20 14.33
CA PHE A 157 -18.16 8.99 13.89
C PHE A 157 -18.17 8.44 12.45
N TRP A 158 -18.94 7.37 12.26
CA TRP A 158 -19.16 6.76 10.96
C TRP A 158 -20.61 6.27 10.87
N SER A 159 -21.24 6.52 9.72
CA SER A 159 -22.52 5.96 9.33
C SER A 159 -22.51 5.71 7.84
N LEU A 160 -23.15 4.61 7.41
CA LEU A 160 -23.17 4.20 6.00
C LEU A 160 -23.82 5.23 5.07
N GLN A 161 -24.77 6.01 5.59
CA GLN A 161 -25.57 6.96 4.82
C GLN A 161 -25.24 8.42 5.15
N ALA A 162 -24.26 8.67 6.03
CA ALA A 162 -23.89 10.03 6.43
C ALA A 162 -22.67 10.52 5.63
N GLU A 163 -22.91 11.41 4.68
CA GLU A 163 -21.88 12.08 3.90
C GLU A 163 -20.99 12.99 4.77
N ASP A 164 -21.50 13.48 5.91
CA ASP A 164 -20.83 14.40 6.83
C ASP A 164 -20.13 13.70 8.01
N SER A 165 -19.86 12.39 7.90
CA SER A 165 -19.17 11.65 8.96
C SER A 165 -17.68 12.03 9.12
N ASP A 166 -17.15 11.90 10.34
CA ASP A 166 -15.71 12.10 10.63
C ASP A 166 -14.85 11.21 9.74
N ALA A 167 -15.29 9.97 9.53
CA ALA A 167 -14.60 9.01 8.68
C ALA A 167 -14.55 9.45 7.21
N ASN A 168 -15.61 10.07 6.69
CA ASN A 168 -15.60 10.61 5.34
C ASN A 168 -14.69 11.84 5.26
N SER A 169 -14.72 12.71 6.27
CA SER A 169 -13.86 13.89 6.37
C SER A 169 -12.37 13.54 6.36
N LEU A 170 -11.97 12.50 7.10
CA LEU A 170 -10.60 11.98 7.09
C LEU A 170 -10.21 11.36 5.74
N ASN A 171 -11.08 10.55 5.13
CA ASN A 171 -10.80 9.88 3.86
C ASN A 171 -10.71 10.85 2.67
N ASN A 172 -11.53 11.90 2.67
CA ASN A 172 -11.44 13.01 1.72
C ASN A 172 -10.17 13.87 1.92
N LYS A 173 -9.44 13.62 3.00
CA LYS A 173 -8.10 14.17 3.27
C LYS A 173 -7.03 13.08 3.26
N GLU A 174 -7.32 11.92 2.66
CA GLU A 174 -6.40 10.82 2.38
C GLU A 174 -5.73 10.26 3.65
N ILE A 175 -6.47 10.34 4.76
CA ILE A 175 -6.15 9.69 6.02
C ILE A 175 -7.07 8.48 6.15
N THR A 176 -6.48 7.30 6.22
CA THR A 176 -7.22 6.07 6.45
C THR A 176 -7.55 5.98 7.93
N THR A 177 -8.83 5.80 8.24
CA THR A 177 -9.32 5.75 9.61
C THR A 177 -9.74 4.34 10.03
N ILE A 178 -10.33 4.23 11.21
CA ILE A 178 -10.87 2.99 11.75
C ILE A 178 -12.38 3.17 11.93
N ILE A 179 -13.16 2.16 11.57
CA ILE A 179 -14.59 2.11 11.85
C ILE A 179 -14.94 0.82 12.59
N ARG A 180 -16.12 0.80 13.23
CA ARG A 180 -16.69 -0.41 13.82
C ARG A 180 -17.99 -0.79 13.11
N ARG A 181 -17.91 -1.79 12.24
CA ARG A 181 -19.06 -2.46 11.61
C ARG A 181 -18.74 -3.93 11.41
N ASN A 182 -19.48 -4.79 12.11
CA ASN A 182 -19.24 -6.24 12.13
C ASN A 182 -17.75 -6.55 12.44
N GLY A 183 -17.24 -5.93 13.51
CA GLY A 183 -15.81 -5.89 13.85
C GLY A 183 -15.16 -4.53 13.57
N PHE A 184 -13.91 -4.39 13.97
CA PHE A 184 -13.09 -3.22 13.64
C PHE A 184 -12.45 -3.39 12.27
N ARG A 185 -12.39 -2.31 11.50
CA ARG A 185 -11.87 -2.29 10.13
C ARG A 185 -11.13 -1.00 9.90
N PHE A 186 -10.08 -1.05 9.10
CA PHE A 186 -9.60 0.17 8.46
C PHE A 186 -10.63 0.65 7.42
N TRP A 187 -10.73 1.96 7.29
CA TRP A 187 -11.64 2.64 6.39
C TRP A 187 -10.89 3.73 5.65
N GLY A 188 -10.48 3.41 4.43
CA GLY A 188 -9.62 4.22 3.59
C GLY A 188 -8.58 3.39 2.86
N ASN A 189 -8.23 3.86 1.67
CA ASN A 189 -7.31 3.17 0.75
C ASN A 189 -6.45 4.15 -0.06
N ARG A 190 -6.51 5.45 0.24
CA ARG A 190 -5.81 6.49 -0.51
C ARG A 190 -4.38 6.70 0.00
N THR A 191 -3.53 7.21 -0.88
CA THR A 191 -2.19 7.70 -0.54
C THR A 191 -2.20 9.23 -0.51
N PRO A 192 -1.19 9.90 0.09
CA PRO A 192 -1.07 11.35 0.00
C PRO A 192 -0.86 11.90 -1.43
N GLU A 193 -0.45 11.07 -2.40
CA GLU A 193 -0.28 11.47 -3.81
C GLU A 193 -1.62 11.47 -4.53
N THR A 194 -2.01 12.59 -5.15
CA THR A 194 -3.39 12.83 -5.59
C THR A 194 -3.58 12.88 -7.11
N ASN A 195 -2.53 12.68 -7.92
CA ASN A 195 -2.60 12.80 -9.37
C ASN A 195 -2.71 11.44 -10.07
N ALA A 196 -1.83 10.49 -9.78
CA ALA A 196 -1.71 9.26 -10.57
C ALA A 196 -1.83 7.98 -9.74
N TYR A 197 -1.25 7.98 -8.55
CA TYR A 197 -1.15 6.85 -7.62
C TYR A 197 -1.99 7.09 -6.37
N ILE A 198 -3.22 7.51 -6.62
CA ILE A 198 -4.19 7.93 -5.60
C ILE A 198 -4.57 6.83 -4.62
N PHE A 199 -4.48 5.56 -5.02
CA PHE A 199 -4.79 4.42 -4.17
C PHE A 199 -3.53 3.61 -3.81
N GLU A 200 -3.54 3.05 -2.60
CA GLU A 200 -2.56 2.07 -2.10
C GLU A 200 -2.25 1.01 -3.16
N VAL A 201 -3.30 0.43 -3.75
CA VAL A 201 -3.20 -0.67 -4.73
C VAL A 201 -2.54 -0.23 -6.04
N TYR A 202 -2.59 1.06 -6.39
CA TYR A 202 -1.91 1.57 -7.60
C TYR A 202 -0.40 1.58 -7.40
N THR A 203 0.07 2.12 -6.27
CA THR A 203 1.49 2.07 -5.94
C THR A 203 1.98 0.64 -5.76
N ARG A 204 1.26 -0.19 -5.00
CA ARG A 204 1.64 -1.59 -4.80
C ARG A 204 1.68 -2.38 -6.11
N THR A 205 0.71 -2.16 -7.02
CA THR A 205 0.73 -2.80 -8.34
C THR A 205 1.96 -2.39 -9.15
N ALA A 206 2.31 -1.11 -9.16
CA ALA A 206 3.51 -0.63 -9.85
C ALA A 206 4.79 -1.30 -9.35
N GLN A 207 4.92 -1.41 -8.02
CA GLN A 207 6.07 -2.03 -7.35
C GLN A 207 6.16 -3.52 -7.68
N VAL A 208 5.06 -4.27 -7.48
CA VAL A 208 5.01 -5.71 -7.73
C VAL A 208 5.29 -6.03 -9.19
N LEU A 209 4.74 -5.26 -10.14
CA LEU A 209 4.99 -5.49 -11.56
C LEU A 209 6.45 -5.23 -11.94
N ALA A 210 7.04 -4.15 -11.43
CA ALA A 210 8.44 -3.83 -11.73
C ALA A 210 9.40 -4.94 -11.27
N ASP A 211 9.12 -5.56 -10.12
CA ASP A 211 9.91 -6.70 -9.63
C ASP A 211 9.60 -7.98 -10.39
N THR A 212 8.32 -8.32 -10.56
CA THR A 212 7.90 -9.53 -11.28
C THR A 212 8.47 -9.58 -12.70
N VAL A 213 8.47 -8.45 -13.40
CA VAL A 213 9.03 -8.35 -14.75
C VAL A 213 10.55 -8.49 -14.72
N ALA A 214 11.23 -7.86 -13.76
CA ALA A 214 12.69 -7.93 -13.64
C ALA A 214 13.18 -9.34 -13.28
N GLU A 215 12.55 -9.98 -12.29
CA GLU A 215 12.85 -11.34 -11.85
C GLU A 215 12.67 -12.35 -12.99
N ALA A 216 11.60 -12.22 -13.77
CA ALA A 216 11.35 -13.08 -14.92
C ALA A 216 12.44 -12.99 -16.02
N GLN A 217 13.27 -11.93 -16.01
CA GLN A 217 14.37 -11.77 -16.97
C GLN A 217 15.73 -12.09 -16.39
N PHE A 218 15.83 -12.44 -15.11
CA PHE A 218 17.11 -12.60 -14.43
C PHE A 218 18.02 -13.63 -15.13
N GLU A 219 17.49 -14.78 -15.54
CA GLU A 219 18.25 -15.81 -16.27
C GLU A 219 18.69 -15.38 -17.67
N THR A 220 18.00 -14.38 -18.27
CA THR A 220 18.34 -13.85 -19.59
C THR A 220 19.42 -12.77 -19.52
N ILE A 221 19.63 -12.16 -18.35
CA ILE A 221 20.74 -11.22 -18.16
C ILE A 221 22.04 -11.96 -18.43
N ASP A 222 22.95 -11.32 -19.16
CA ASP A 222 24.23 -11.87 -19.64
C ASP A 222 24.15 -13.02 -20.66
N SER A 223 22.96 -13.37 -21.15
CA SER A 223 22.80 -14.20 -22.35
C SER A 223 23.18 -13.45 -23.62
N PRO A 224 23.61 -14.14 -24.71
CA PRO A 224 23.91 -13.48 -25.98
C PRO A 224 22.77 -12.60 -26.47
N LEU A 225 23.07 -11.33 -26.79
CA LEU A 225 22.09 -10.41 -27.35
C LEU A 225 21.80 -10.77 -28.82
N THR A 226 20.71 -11.49 -29.04
CA THR A 226 20.22 -11.85 -30.38
C THR A 226 18.77 -11.41 -30.56
N PRO A 227 18.32 -11.16 -31.81
CA PRO A 227 16.91 -10.86 -32.06
C PRO A 227 15.95 -11.96 -31.58
N ALA A 228 16.38 -13.23 -31.61
CA ALA A 228 15.60 -14.35 -31.11
C ALA A 228 15.38 -14.24 -29.59
N ASN A 229 16.45 -14.08 -28.82
CA ASN A 229 16.35 -13.97 -27.35
C ASN A 229 15.51 -12.76 -26.93
N VAL A 230 15.65 -11.60 -27.59
CA VAL A 230 14.81 -10.42 -27.29
C VAL A 230 13.33 -10.69 -27.58
N LYS A 231 13.02 -11.43 -28.65
CA LYS A 231 11.63 -11.82 -28.98
C LYS A 231 11.07 -12.80 -27.95
N ASP A 232 11.89 -13.72 -27.45
CA ASP A 232 11.49 -14.69 -26.43
C ASP A 232 11.21 -13.99 -25.09
N VAL A 233 12.07 -13.04 -24.68
CA VAL A 233 11.84 -12.16 -23.52
C VAL A 233 10.49 -11.44 -23.63
N ILE A 234 10.22 -10.80 -24.77
CA ILE A 234 8.95 -10.07 -24.97
C ILE A 234 7.76 -11.04 -24.89
N SER A 235 7.89 -12.23 -25.46
CA SER A 235 6.82 -13.25 -25.43
C SER A 235 6.55 -13.74 -24.01
N ALA A 236 7.60 -13.99 -23.21
CA ALA A 236 7.49 -14.36 -21.81
C ALA A 236 6.85 -13.24 -20.96
N MET A 237 7.29 -11.99 -21.17
CA MET A 237 6.69 -10.83 -20.51
C MET A 237 5.19 -10.67 -20.84
N ARG A 238 4.80 -10.81 -22.12
CA ARG A 238 3.38 -10.76 -22.53
C ARG A 238 2.58 -11.87 -21.85
N ALA A 239 3.05 -13.11 -21.92
CA ALA A 239 2.37 -14.24 -21.29
C ALA A 239 2.16 -14.01 -19.78
N LYS A 240 3.16 -13.46 -19.08
CA LYS A 240 3.02 -13.11 -17.66
C LYS A 240 1.99 -12.01 -17.44
N LEU A 241 2.04 -10.93 -18.20
CA LEU A 241 1.09 -9.82 -18.09
C LEU A 241 -0.34 -10.27 -18.39
N ASP A 242 -0.55 -11.06 -19.44
CA ASP A 242 -1.84 -11.62 -19.83
C ASP A 242 -2.40 -12.55 -18.75
N SER A 243 -1.54 -13.33 -18.08
CA SER A 243 -1.95 -14.15 -16.94
C SER A 243 -2.47 -13.31 -15.76
N LEU A 244 -1.88 -12.13 -15.52
CA LEU A 244 -2.31 -11.22 -14.46
C LEU A 244 -3.63 -10.52 -14.80
N VAL A 245 -3.85 -10.19 -16.07
CA VAL A 245 -5.13 -9.67 -16.56
C VAL A 245 -6.22 -10.74 -16.42
N THR A 246 -5.94 -11.97 -16.86
CA THR A 246 -6.88 -13.10 -16.75
C THR A 246 -7.22 -13.42 -15.30
N ALA A 247 -6.27 -13.29 -14.38
CA ALA A 247 -6.48 -13.46 -12.94
C ALA A 247 -7.19 -12.26 -12.27
N GLY A 248 -7.59 -11.23 -13.03
CA GLY A 248 -8.25 -10.04 -12.48
C GLY A 248 -7.34 -9.17 -11.61
N LYS A 249 -6.02 -9.33 -11.69
CA LYS A 249 -5.04 -8.51 -10.95
C LYS A 249 -4.69 -7.22 -11.67
N LEU A 250 -5.01 -7.12 -12.96
CA LEU A 250 -4.89 -5.95 -13.83
C LEU A 250 -6.12 -5.84 -14.71
N ILE A 251 -6.48 -4.62 -15.11
CA ILE A 251 -7.52 -4.40 -16.13
C ILE A 251 -6.97 -4.67 -17.53
N GLY A 252 -5.71 -4.34 -17.76
CA GLY A 252 -5.04 -4.56 -19.04
C GLY A 252 -3.54 -4.31 -18.95
N ALA A 253 -2.78 -4.89 -19.86
CA ALA A 253 -1.35 -4.67 -19.98
C ALA A 253 -0.85 -5.00 -21.39
N SER A 254 0.32 -4.46 -21.76
CA SER A 254 1.00 -4.80 -23.01
C SER A 254 2.48 -4.46 -22.92
N CYS A 255 3.34 -5.21 -23.61
CA CYS A 255 4.74 -4.87 -23.79
C CYS A 255 5.19 -4.98 -25.26
N TRP A 256 6.18 -4.18 -25.64
CA TRP A 256 6.70 -4.13 -27.01
C TRP A 256 8.15 -3.63 -27.05
N TYR A 257 8.82 -3.97 -28.15
CA TYR A 257 10.11 -3.41 -28.53
C TYR A 257 9.90 -2.17 -29.39
N ASP A 258 10.65 -1.11 -29.11
CA ASP A 258 10.64 0.10 -29.92
C ASP A 258 12.03 0.36 -30.48
N ILE A 259 12.14 0.54 -31.80
CA ILE A 259 13.41 0.80 -32.47
C ILE A 259 13.99 2.15 -32.01
N VAL A 260 13.13 3.11 -31.65
CA VAL A 260 13.55 4.44 -31.21
C VAL A 260 14.35 4.38 -29.89
N ASP A 261 14.00 3.46 -28.99
CA ASP A 261 14.73 3.27 -27.72
C ASP A 261 16.00 2.42 -27.86
N ASN A 262 16.16 1.75 -29.00
CA ASN A 262 17.16 0.72 -29.24
C ASN A 262 18.01 1.03 -30.48
N SER A 263 18.69 2.17 -30.45
CA SER A 263 19.63 2.55 -31.50
C SER A 263 20.78 1.55 -31.63
N THR A 264 21.41 1.50 -32.81
CA THR A 264 22.61 0.67 -33.05
C THR A 264 23.73 0.93 -32.05
N THR A 265 23.87 2.18 -31.58
CA THR A 265 24.87 2.55 -30.56
C THR A 265 24.61 1.83 -29.24
N GLU A 266 23.36 1.77 -28.79
CA GLU A 266 22.97 1.12 -27.54
C GLU A 266 23.06 -0.40 -27.64
N LEU A 267 22.59 -0.97 -28.77
CA LEU A 267 22.68 -2.40 -29.02
C LEU A 267 24.14 -2.89 -29.08
N ARG A 268 25.06 -2.09 -29.64
CA ARG A 268 26.50 -2.38 -29.62
C ARG A 268 27.07 -2.46 -28.20
N GLN A 269 26.45 -1.77 -27.24
CA GLN A 269 26.81 -1.82 -25.82
C GLN A 269 26.04 -2.92 -25.05
N GLY A 270 25.34 -3.82 -25.75
CA GLY A 270 24.57 -4.89 -25.13
C GLY A 270 23.26 -4.42 -24.45
N ARG A 271 22.82 -3.19 -24.72
CA ARG A 271 21.66 -2.60 -24.04
C ARG A 271 20.39 -2.78 -24.86
N VAL A 272 19.36 -3.36 -24.24
CA VAL A 272 18.01 -3.47 -24.79
C VAL A 272 17.01 -2.81 -23.86
N ARG A 273 16.08 -2.04 -24.45
CA ARG A 273 14.98 -1.38 -23.77
C ARG A 273 13.66 -1.98 -24.27
N ILE A 274 12.86 -2.46 -23.34
CA ILE A 274 11.52 -2.99 -23.62
C ILE A 274 10.52 -2.08 -22.91
N ARG A 275 9.52 -1.61 -23.65
CA ARG A 275 8.42 -0.84 -23.07
C ARG A 275 7.33 -1.78 -22.61
N TYR A 276 6.69 -1.42 -21.50
CA TYR A 276 5.44 -2.03 -21.08
C TYR A 276 4.54 -0.98 -20.44
N LYS A 277 3.23 -1.22 -20.52
CA LYS A 277 2.19 -0.42 -19.87
C LYS A 277 1.18 -1.36 -19.22
N TYR A 278 0.49 -0.87 -18.20
CA TYR A 278 -0.51 -1.61 -17.45
C TYR A 278 -1.57 -0.66 -16.91
N THR A 279 -2.73 -1.21 -16.58
CA THR A 279 -3.81 -0.52 -15.86
C THR A 279 -4.11 -1.31 -14.59
N PRO A 280 -3.85 -0.75 -13.38
CA PRO A 280 -4.17 -1.41 -12.13
C PRO A 280 -5.68 -1.52 -11.92
N VAL A 281 -6.11 -2.40 -11.02
CA VAL A 281 -7.52 -2.52 -10.64
C VAL A 281 -7.85 -1.46 -9.58
N PRO A 282 -8.80 -0.54 -9.82
CA PRO A 282 -9.26 0.40 -8.81
C PRO A 282 -10.01 -0.32 -7.68
N PRO A 283 -9.89 0.13 -6.42
CA PRO A 283 -10.87 -0.20 -5.42
C PRO A 283 -12.21 0.45 -5.78
N LEU A 284 -13.31 -0.23 -5.51
CA LEU A 284 -14.66 0.34 -5.58
C LEU A 284 -14.90 1.17 -4.31
N GLU A 285 -14.27 2.34 -4.26
CA GLU A 285 -14.26 3.23 -3.10
C GLU A 285 -15.62 3.87 -2.85
N ASP A 286 -16.29 4.29 -3.92
CA ASP A 286 -17.59 4.98 -3.85
C ASP A 286 -18.59 4.35 -4.84
N MET A 287 -19.79 4.05 -4.33
CA MET A 287 -20.90 3.50 -5.09
C MET A 287 -22.17 4.24 -4.70
N GLU A 288 -22.66 5.05 -5.62
CA GLU A 288 -23.93 5.77 -5.47
C GLU A 288 -25.11 4.89 -5.93
N LEU A 289 -26.17 4.89 -5.13
CA LEU A 289 -27.42 4.19 -5.45
C LEU A 289 -28.52 5.23 -5.67
N TYR A 290 -29.03 5.30 -6.89
CA TYR A 290 -30.17 6.15 -7.25
C TYR A 290 -31.47 5.40 -7.05
N GLN A 291 -32.24 5.77 -6.03
CA GLN A 291 -33.56 5.20 -5.78
C GLN A 291 -34.62 5.93 -6.60
N ALA A 292 -35.48 5.18 -7.29
CA ALA A 292 -36.69 5.69 -7.93
C ALA A 292 -37.93 5.09 -7.24
N PHE A 293 -38.90 5.93 -6.92
CA PHE A 293 -40.24 5.50 -6.52
C PHE A 293 -41.12 5.42 -7.77
N THR A 294 -41.76 4.27 -8.00
CA THR A 294 -42.50 3.97 -9.23
C THR A 294 -43.74 3.13 -8.94
N ASP A 295 -44.82 3.41 -9.67
CA ASP A 295 -46.08 2.66 -9.64
C ASP A 295 -46.13 1.56 -10.72
N GLU A 296 -45.06 1.40 -11.53
CA GLU A 296 -44.99 0.47 -12.68
C GLU A 296 -45.26 -0.99 -12.30
N PHE A 297 -45.04 -1.35 -11.03
CA PHE A 297 -45.24 -2.69 -10.54
C PHE A 297 -46.67 -2.97 -10.07
N PHE A 298 -47.52 -1.95 -9.86
CA PHE A 298 -48.90 -2.16 -9.41
C PHE A 298 -49.74 -2.87 -10.46
N GLY A 299 -49.66 -2.46 -11.73
CA GLY A 299 -50.43 -3.08 -12.82
C GLY A 299 -50.21 -4.60 -12.92
N PRO A 300 -48.98 -5.07 -13.14
CA PRO A 300 -48.66 -6.50 -13.19
C PRO A 300 -48.98 -7.24 -11.88
N ALA A 301 -48.74 -6.64 -10.71
CA ALA A 301 -48.95 -7.30 -9.42
C ALA A 301 -50.44 -7.54 -9.12
N PHE A 302 -51.32 -6.61 -9.49
CA PHE A 302 -52.76 -6.73 -9.25
C PHE A 302 -53.52 -7.42 -10.40
N ALA A 303 -52.94 -7.48 -11.61
CA ALA A 303 -53.51 -8.24 -12.72
C ALA A 303 -53.69 -9.74 -12.40
N VAL A 304 -52.85 -10.30 -11.51
CA VAL A 304 -52.91 -11.71 -11.09
C VAL A 304 -54.19 -12.03 -10.27
N LEU A 305 -54.85 -11.02 -9.69
CA LEU A 305 -56.11 -11.17 -8.95
C LEU A 305 -57.35 -11.12 -9.85
N GLY A 306 -57.22 -10.57 -11.07
CA GLY A 306 -58.28 -10.51 -12.06
C GLY A 306 -58.34 -11.80 -12.89
N GLY A 307 -58.74 -12.91 -12.29
CA GLY A 307 -59.02 -14.13 -13.03
C GLY A 307 -60.32 -14.03 -13.83
N ALA A 308 -60.22 -13.71 -15.12
CA ALA A 308 -61.02 -14.21 -16.26
C ALA A 308 -60.66 -13.45 -17.54
#